data_AF-A0A1Y2BEA7-F1
#
_entry.id   AF-A0A1Y2BEA7-F1
#
_cell.length_a   1.000
_cell.length_b   1.000
_cell.length_c   1.000
_cell.angle_alpha   90.00
_cell.angle_beta   90.00
_cell.angle_gamma   90.00
#
_symmetry.space_group_name_H-M   'P 1'
#
loop_
_entity.id
_entity.type
_entity.pdbx_description
1 polymer ?
#
loop_
_entity_poly.entity_id
_entity_poly.type
_entity_poly.pdbx_seq_one_letter_code
_entity_poly.pdbx_strand_id
1 'polypeptide(L)'
;MRSFPSGHAFTAFSFMSYIALYMAGQIHLFDGKCYLWKYCVVSVPYVFSIAISLSRVFDYRHHWEDVTVGSLIGLIVGTFTYFYYYPSLKDKNCDIPYQNRKIIEKIDIDKQSNYYASERVDHHNNERMDNHNNERMNNRGNERMDICNNERFDNRANERNDIRNNERFGNRNNNIRDYY
;
A
#
# COMPACT_ATOMS: atom_id res chain seq x y z
N MET A 1 -5.12 58.14 -19.05
CA MET A 1 -6.05 57.35 -18.22
C MET A 1 -5.34 57.03 -16.91
N ARG A 2 -5.81 57.59 -15.79
CA ARG A 2 -5.24 57.33 -14.45
C ARG A 2 -5.79 56.00 -13.95
N SER A 3 -4.96 54.97 -13.97
CA SER A 3 -5.28 53.63 -13.48
C SER A 3 -5.05 53.57 -11.97
N PHE A 4 -5.97 54.16 -11.21
CA PHE A 4 -6.13 53.83 -9.81
C PHE A 4 -7.16 52.70 -9.69
N PRO A 5 -6.87 51.61 -8.95
CA PRO A 5 -5.60 51.30 -8.26
C PRO A 5 -4.58 50.64 -9.20
N SER A 6 -3.29 50.69 -8.83
CA SER A 6 -2.19 50.17 -9.65
C SER A 6 -2.29 48.65 -9.82
N GLY A 7 -2.93 48.22 -10.92
CA GLY A 7 -3.09 46.79 -11.24
C GLY A 7 -1.76 46.01 -11.23
N HIS A 8 -0.63 46.68 -11.49
CA HIS A 8 0.70 46.11 -11.45
C HIS A 8 1.19 45.73 -10.04
N ALA A 9 0.86 46.51 -9.01
CA ALA A 9 1.24 46.15 -7.64
C ALA A 9 0.38 44.99 -7.12
N PHE A 10 -0.92 45.03 -7.41
CA PHE A 10 -1.86 43.98 -7.03
C PHE A 10 -1.49 42.62 -7.64
N THR A 11 -1.23 42.56 -8.96
CA THR A 11 -0.88 41.30 -9.64
C THR A 11 0.45 40.75 -9.13
N ALA A 12 1.47 41.60 -9.00
CA ALA A 12 2.77 41.19 -8.47
C ALA A 12 2.66 40.59 -7.06
N PHE A 13 1.93 41.25 -6.16
CA PHE A 13 1.74 40.73 -4.80
C PHE A 13 0.88 39.47 -4.75
N SER A 14 -0.16 39.37 -5.58
CA SER A 14 -1.03 38.18 -5.64
C SER A 14 -0.25 36.94 -6.10
N PHE A 15 0.52 37.08 -7.20
CA PHE A 15 1.34 35.97 -7.72
C PHE A 15 2.45 35.60 -6.76
N MET A 16 3.17 36.57 -6.19
CA MET A 16 4.29 36.29 -5.31
C MET A 16 3.84 35.66 -3.99
N SER A 17 2.69 36.09 -3.45
CA SER A 17 2.08 35.48 -2.26
C SER A 17 1.62 34.05 -2.53
N TYR A 18 1.03 33.79 -3.69
CA TYR A 18 0.65 32.44 -4.12
C TYR A 18 1.88 31.53 -4.26
N ILE A 19 2.94 31.99 -4.93
CA ILE A 19 4.18 31.22 -5.12
C ILE A 19 4.86 30.93 -3.78
N ALA A 20 4.90 31.90 -2.87
CA ALA A 20 5.46 31.72 -1.53
C ALA A 20 4.74 30.61 -0.75
N LEU A 21 3.41 30.62 -0.78
CA LEU A 21 2.60 29.60 -0.11
C LEU A 21 2.68 28.24 -0.81
N TYR A 22 2.73 28.22 -2.14
CA TYR A 22 2.95 27.00 -2.93
C TYR A 22 4.29 26.34 -2.58
N MET A 23 5.38 27.12 -2.54
CA MET A 23 6.68 26.61 -2.12
C MET A 23 6.67 26.13 -0.66
N ALA A 24 5.99 26.84 0.24
CA ALA A 24 5.85 26.44 1.64
C ALA A 24 5.12 25.09 1.81
N GLY A 25 4.12 24.82 0.97
CA GLY A 25 3.40 23.53 0.93
C GLY A 25 4.27 22.39 0.39
N GLN A 26 5.05 22.64 -0.67
CA GLN A 26 5.91 21.63 -1.29
C GLN A 26 7.09 21.19 -0.41
N ILE A 27 7.61 22.07 0.43
CA ILE A 27 8.73 21.75 1.33
C ILE A 27 8.28 21.21 2.69
N HIS A 28 6.97 21.03 2.90
CA HIS A 28 6.35 20.66 4.18
C HIS A 28 6.95 21.47 5.33
N LEU A 29 6.73 22.79 5.31
CA LEU A 29 7.34 23.71 6.28
C LEU A 29 7.03 23.32 7.74
N PHE A 30 5.87 22.71 7.98
CA PHE A 30 5.37 22.34 9.31
C PHE A 30 5.54 20.85 9.67
N ASP A 31 6.49 20.14 9.05
CA ASP A 31 6.78 18.73 9.32
C ASP A 31 7.35 18.43 10.73
N GLY A 32 7.22 19.34 11.70
CA GLY A 32 7.77 19.23 13.05
C GLY A 32 9.30 19.29 13.12
N LYS A 33 10.00 19.21 11.97
CA LYS A 33 11.44 19.35 11.83
C LYS A 33 11.78 20.77 11.38
N CYS A 34 12.13 21.62 12.33
CA CYS A 34 12.40 23.04 12.10
C CYS A 34 13.78 23.24 11.46
N TYR A 35 13.86 23.14 10.12
CA TYR A 35 15.10 23.41 9.38
C TYR A 35 15.13 24.86 8.88
N LEU A 36 16.16 25.62 9.25
CA LEU A 36 16.30 27.05 8.92
C LEU A 36 16.25 27.32 7.40
N TRP A 37 16.81 26.42 6.58
CA TRP A 37 16.85 26.57 5.12
C TRP A 37 15.45 26.57 4.49
N LYS A 38 14.48 25.85 5.07
CA LYS A 38 13.09 25.83 4.59
C LYS A 38 12.45 27.22 4.73
N TYR A 39 12.70 27.90 5.86
CA TYR A 39 12.24 29.27 6.09
C TYR A 39 12.94 30.27 5.18
N CYS A 40 14.24 30.10 4.92
CA CYS A 40 14.96 30.93 3.95
C CYS A 40 14.31 30.84 2.57
N VAL A 41 14.04 29.64 2.07
CA VAL A 41 13.41 29.43 0.74
C VAL A 41 12.02 30.08 0.66
N VAL A 42 11.20 29.96 1.71
CA VAL A 42 9.85 30.60 1.75
C VAL A 42 9.94 32.12 1.87
N SER A 43 10.99 32.64 2.52
CA SER A 43 11.17 34.08 2.70
C SER A 43 11.63 34.81 1.43
N VAL A 44 12.31 34.14 0.50
CA VAL A 44 12.79 34.72 -0.78
C VAL A 44 11.68 35.45 -1.56
N PRO A 45 10.52 34.83 -1.87
CA PRO A 45 9.45 35.52 -2.58
C PRO A 45 8.86 36.69 -1.79
N TYR A 46 8.77 36.61 -0.45
CA TYR A 46 8.34 37.75 0.38
C TYR A 46 9.32 38.93 0.31
N VAL A 47 10.62 38.67 0.42
CA VAL A 47 11.67 39.69 0.31
C VAL A 47 11.65 40.34 -1.07
N PHE A 48 11.44 39.55 -2.13
CA PHE A 48 11.34 40.07 -3.50
C PHE A 48 10.09 40.95 -3.69
N SER A 49 8.94 40.53 -3.13
CA SER A 49 7.71 41.33 -3.15
C SER A 49 7.87 42.66 -2.41
N ILE A 50 8.51 42.63 -1.23
CA ILE A 50 8.82 43.82 -0.44
C ILE A 50 9.79 44.72 -1.20
N ALA A 51 10.83 44.18 -1.83
CA ALA A 51 11.77 44.94 -2.65
C ALA A 51 11.07 45.67 -3.81
N ILE A 52 10.20 44.98 -4.56
CA ILE A 52 9.41 45.59 -5.64
C ILE A 52 8.52 46.73 -5.11
N SER A 53 7.88 46.54 -3.96
CA SER A 53 7.01 47.55 -3.34
C SER A 53 7.81 48.76 -2.85
N LEU A 54 8.92 48.54 -2.16
CA LEU A 54 9.79 49.60 -1.66
C LEU A 54 10.40 50.41 -2.80
N SER A 55 10.80 49.78 -3.90
CA SER A 55 11.24 50.48 -5.11
C SER A 55 10.18 51.42 -5.69
N ARG A 56 8.88 51.20 -5.40
CA ARG A 56 7.79 52.10 -5.82
C ARG A 56 7.47 53.20 -4.80
N VAL A 57 7.83 52.99 -3.53
CA VAL A 57 7.62 53.97 -2.43
C VAL A 57 8.73 55.00 -2.39
N PHE A 58 9.97 54.62 -2.67
CA PHE A 58 11.12 55.53 -2.61
C PHE A 58 11.07 56.69 -3.61
N ASP A 59 10.27 56.58 -4.67
CA ASP A 59 10.37 57.50 -5.79
C ASP A 59 9.45 58.73 -5.72
N TYR A 60 8.39 58.82 -4.88
CA TYR A 60 7.46 59.97 -5.06
C TYR A 60 6.73 60.53 -3.82
N ARG A 61 6.72 61.87 -3.82
CA ARG A 61 6.17 62.83 -2.86
C ARG A 61 4.65 62.87 -2.65
N HIS A 62 3.85 61.94 -3.17
CA HIS A 62 2.39 61.90 -2.93
C HIS A 62 1.84 60.47 -3.14
N HIS A 63 1.10 59.97 -2.14
CA HIS A 63 0.33 58.71 -2.08
C HIS A 63 1.11 57.38 -2.19
N TRP A 64 1.95 57.11 -1.20
CA TRP A 64 2.40 55.75 -0.85
C TRP A 64 1.21 54.79 -0.56
N GLU A 65 0.06 55.36 -0.18
CA GLU A 65 -1.18 54.68 0.19
C GLU A 65 -1.65 53.70 -0.89
N ASP A 66 -1.58 54.06 -2.18
CA ASP A 66 -2.07 53.19 -3.25
C ASP A 66 -1.20 51.95 -3.47
N VAL A 67 0.10 52.05 -3.19
CA VAL A 67 1.03 50.93 -3.28
C VAL A 67 0.84 49.99 -2.08
N THR A 68 0.60 50.54 -0.90
CA THR A 68 0.35 49.76 0.34
C THR A 68 -1.01 49.06 0.31
N VAL A 69 -2.06 49.73 -0.15
CA VAL A 69 -3.40 49.13 -0.27
C VAL A 69 -3.40 48.06 -1.36
N GLY A 70 -2.75 48.32 -2.50
CA GLY A 70 -2.61 47.33 -3.57
C GLY A 70 -1.84 46.08 -3.16
N SER A 71 -0.78 46.22 -2.36
CA SER A 71 0.01 45.09 -1.85
C SER A 71 -0.73 44.28 -0.78
N LEU A 72 -1.44 44.94 0.13
CA LEU A 72 -2.25 44.28 1.15
C LEU A 72 -3.40 43.48 0.53
N ILE A 73 -4.12 44.06 -0.43
CA ILE A 73 -5.19 43.37 -1.15
C ILE A 73 -4.63 42.18 -1.94
N GLY A 74 -3.48 42.36 -2.61
CA GLY A 74 -2.82 41.27 -3.34
C GLY A 74 -2.39 40.12 -2.42
N LEU A 75 -1.87 40.42 -1.24
CA LEU A 75 -1.49 39.40 -0.24
C LEU A 75 -2.71 38.63 0.24
N ILE A 76 -3.80 39.32 0.56
CA ILE A 76 -5.06 38.69 1.00
C ILE A 76 -5.60 37.78 -0.11
N VAL A 77 -5.73 38.29 -1.34
CA VAL A 77 -6.28 37.52 -2.47
C VAL A 77 -5.40 36.32 -2.84
N GLY A 78 -4.07 36.50 -2.86
CA GLY A 78 -3.13 35.41 -3.10
C GLY A 78 -3.21 34.32 -2.02
N THR A 79 -3.36 34.72 -0.75
CA THR A 79 -3.54 33.81 0.38
C THR A 79 -4.87 33.05 0.30
N PHE A 80 -5.97 33.74 -0.01
CA PHE A 80 -7.28 33.12 -0.21
C PHE A 80 -7.27 32.12 -1.39
N THR A 81 -6.61 32.48 -2.49
CA THR A 81 -6.48 31.61 -3.67
C THR A 81 -5.70 30.34 -3.33
N TYR A 82 -4.64 30.45 -2.52
CA TYR A 82 -3.91 29.29 -2.03
C TYR A 82 -4.80 28.37 -1.17
N PHE A 83 -5.53 28.90 -0.18
CA PHE A 83 -6.41 28.09 0.67
C PHE A 83 -7.61 27.51 -0.08
N TYR A 84 -8.03 28.11 -1.19
CA TYR A 84 -9.08 27.57 -2.04
C TYR A 84 -8.61 26.30 -2.79
N TYR A 85 -7.34 26.24 -3.19
CA TYR A 85 -6.80 25.15 -3.99
C TYR A 85 -6.05 24.08 -3.17
N TYR A 86 -5.36 24.50 -2.11
CA TYR A 86 -4.55 23.67 -1.23
C TYR A 86 -5.09 23.66 0.22
N PRO A 87 -4.99 22.53 0.93
CA PRO A 87 -5.34 22.44 2.34
C PRO A 87 -4.36 23.23 3.22
N SER A 88 -4.69 23.39 4.51
CA SER A 88 -3.85 24.14 5.45
C SER A 88 -2.42 23.56 5.49
N LEU A 89 -1.42 24.44 5.53
CA LEU A 89 0.02 24.11 5.57
C LEU A 89 0.43 23.19 6.73
N LYS A 90 -0.43 23.00 7.73
CA LYS A 90 -0.23 22.12 8.88
C LYS A 90 -0.68 20.67 8.64
N ASP A 91 -1.43 20.42 7.57
CA ASP A 91 -1.89 19.08 7.22
C ASP A 91 -0.75 18.30 6.56
N LYS A 92 -0.66 16.98 6.81
CA LYS A 92 0.40 16.12 6.25
C LYS A 92 0.37 16.04 4.72
N ASN A 93 -0.79 16.35 4.15
CA ASN A 93 -1.06 16.31 2.71
C ASN A 93 -1.08 17.73 2.10
N CYS A 94 -0.26 18.66 2.62
CA CYS A 94 -0.20 20.05 2.13
C CYS A 94 0.34 20.20 0.69
N ASP A 95 0.95 19.13 0.17
CA ASP A 95 1.48 18.99 -1.19
C ASP A 95 0.41 18.59 -2.22
N ILE A 96 -0.74 18.08 -1.78
CA ILE A 96 -1.77 17.53 -2.66
C ILE A 96 -2.94 18.54 -2.79
N PRO A 97 -3.30 18.95 -4.03
CA PRO A 97 -4.48 19.80 -4.23
C PRO A 97 -5.78 19.05 -3.92
N TYR A 98 -6.82 19.77 -3.47
CA TYR A 98 -8.09 19.15 -3.03
C TYR A 98 -8.71 18.19 -4.05
N GLN A 99 -8.55 18.46 -5.35
CA GLN A 99 -9.08 17.62 -6.43
C GLN A 99 -8.42 16.23 -6.48
N ASN A 100 -7.11 16.16 -6.22
CA ASN A 100 -6.36 14.91 -6.29
C ASN A 100 -6.45 14.08 -5.00
N ARG A 101 -6.84 14.69 -3.88
CA ARG A 101 -7.00 13.98 -2.60
C ARG A 101 -7.97 12.79 -2.71
N LYS A 102 -9.12 12.96 -3.37
CA LYS A 102 -10.12 11.89 -3.55
C LYS A 102 -9.61 10.72 -4.40
N ILE A 103 -8.71 10.99 -5.34
CA ILE A 103 -8.12 9.97 -6.21
C ILE A 103 -7.10 9.16 -5.42
N ILE A 104 -6.24 9.83 -4.65
CA ILE A 104 -5.23 9.17 -3.80
C ILE A 104 -5.89 8.31 -2.73
N GLU A 105 -6.94 8.83 -2.06
CA GLU A 105 -7.69 8.09 -1.05
C GLU A 105 -8.30 6.80 -1.64
N LYS A 106 -8.86 6.86 -2.85
CA LYS A 106 -9.36 5.67 -3.56
C LYS A 106 -8.26 4.68 -3.89
N ILE A 107 -7.11 5.15 -4.39
CA ILE A 107 -5.96 4.29 -4.71
C ILE A 107 -5.46 3.56 -3.46
N ASP A 108 -5.42 4.24 -2.31
CA ASP A 108 -5.01 3.62 -1.04
C ASP A 108 -6.03 2.56 -0.57
N ILE A 109 -7.34 2.85 -0.67
CA ILE A 109 -8.41 1.88 -0.39
C ILE A 109 -8.28 0.65 -1.31
N ASP A 110 -8.09 0.87 -2.61
CA ASP A 110 -8.00 -0.20 -3.60
C ASP A 110 -6.74 -1.05 -3.37
N LYS A 111 -5.59 -0.44 -3.05
CA LYS A 111 -4.38 -1.17 -2.67
C LYS A 111 -4.61 -2.04 -1.45
N GLN A 112 -5.23 -1.47 -0.41
CA GLN A 112 -5.48 -2.18 0.83
C GLN A 112 -6.46 -3.35 0.61
N SER A 113 -7.53 -3.14 -0.17
CA SER A 113 -8.46 -4.21 -0.56
C SER A 113 -7.77 -5.34 -1.34
N ASN A 114 -6.93 -5.01 -2.31
CA ASN A 114 -6.19 -6.00 -3.10
C ASN A 114 -5.19 -6.79 -2.24
N TYR A 115 -4.54 -6.14 -1.28
CA TYR A 115 -3.64 -6.81 -0.35
C TYR A 115 -4.37 -7.89 0.47
N TYR A 116 -5.52 -7.53 1.09
CA TYR A 116 -6.33 -8.49 1.84
C TYR A 116 -6.99 -9.57 0.96
N ALA A 117 -7.27 -9.25 -0.31
CA ALA A 117 -7.78 -10.24 -1.26
C ALA A 117 -6.69 -11.28 -1.60
N SER A 118 -5.45 -10.83 -1.85
CA SER A 118 -4.31 -11.73 -2.08
C SER A 118 -4.07 -12.64 -0.88
N GLU A 119 -4.02 -12.06 0.32
CA GLU A 119 -3.78 -12.81 1.56
C GLU A 119 -4.85 -13.89 1.80
N ARG A 120 -6.13 -13.59 1.49
CA ARG A 120 -7.21 -14.59 1.55
C ARG A 120 -7.05 -15.71 0.53
N VAL A 121 -6.61 -15.39 -0.69
CA VAL A 121 -6.38 -16.40 -1.73
C VAL A 121 -5.22 -17.31 -1.35
N ASP A 122 -4.13 -16.75 -0.81
CA ASP A 122 -2.98 -17.50 -0.34
C ASP A 122 -3.37 -18.46 0.80
N HIS A 123 -4.17 -17.98 1.76
CA HIS A 123 -4.68 -18.82 2.85
C HIS A 123 -5.54 -19.98 2.32
N HIS A 124 -6.48 -19.68 1.42
CA HIS A 124 -7.35 -20.70 0.82
C HIS A 124 -6.57 -21.72 -0.01
N ASN A 125 -5.56 -21.29 -0.75
CA ASN A 125 -4.70 -22.17 -1.53
C ASN A 125 -3.85 -23.09 -0.64
N ASN A 126 -3.33 -22.57 0.48
CA ASN A 126 -2.58 -23.37 1.45
C ASN A 126 -3.48 -24.44 2.10
N GLU A 127 -4.67 -24.07 2.58
CA GLU A 127 -5.63 -25.02 3.13
C GLU A 127 -6.02 -26.10 2.11
N ARG A 128 -6.20 -25.72 0.83
CA ARG A 128 -6.50 -26.66 -0.24
C ARG A 128 -5.34 -27.61 -0.53
N MET A 129 -4.10 -27.11 -0.50
CA MET A 129 -2.88 -27.92 -0.66
C MET A 129 -2.74 -28.92 0.48
N ASP A 130 -2.98 -28.48 1.72
CA ASP A 130 -2.89 -29.33 2.91
C ASP A 130 -3.92 -30.45 2.87
N ASN A 131 -5.18 -30.14 2.52
CA ASN A 131 -6.22 -31.16 2.36
C ASN A 131 -5.86 -32.16 1.26
N HIS A 132 -5.43 -31.69 0.09
CA HIS A 132 -5.02 -32.56 -1.02
C HIS A 132 -3.83 -33.45 -0.66
N ASN A 133 -2.86 -32.91 0.10
CA ASN A 133 -1.72 -33.68 0.59
C ASN A 133 -2.14 -34.71 1.64
N ASN A 134 -3.05 -34.36 2.54
CA ASN A 134 -3.56 -35.23 3.57
C ASN A 134 -4.39 -36.39 2.96
N GLU A 135 -5.25 -36.10 1.98
CA GLU A 135 -5.96 -37.11 1.20
C GLU A 135 -4.99 -38.05 0.46
N ARG A 136 -3.95 -37.49 -0.18
CA ARG A 136 -2.90 -38.32 -0.81
C ARG A 136 -2.15 -39.20 0.18
N MET A 137 -1.84 -38.69 1.36
CA MET A 137 -1.17 -39.44 2.43
C MET A 137 -2.05 -40.58 2.94
N ASN A 138 -3.34 -40.30 3.19
CA ASN A 138 -4.32 -41.29 3.62
C ASN A 138 -4.52 -42.38 2.57
N ASN A 139 -4.69 -42.02 1.30
CA ASN A 139 -4.86 -43.00 0.23
C ASN A 139 -3.62 -43.91 0.08
N ARG A 140 -2.39 -43.35 0.11
CA ARG A 140 -1.16 -44.16 0.10
C ARG A 140 -1.04 -45.05 1.35
N GLY A 141 -1.49 -44.57 2.50
CA GLY A 141 -1.52 -45.33 3.74
C GLY A 141 -2.45 -46.53 3.63
N ASN A 142 -3.67 -46.30 3.13
CA ASN A 142 -4.67 -47.36 2.91
C ASN A 142 -4.17 -48.39 1.90
N GLU A 143 -3.64 -47.96 0.76
CA GLU A 143 -3.06 -48.87 -0.26
C GLU A 143 -1.95 -49.76 0.34
N ARG A 144 -1.06 -49.20 1.17
CA ARG A 144 -0.02 -50.00 1.85
C ARG A 144 -0.59 -51.00 2.85
N MET A 145 -1.60 -50.61 3.61
CA MET A 145 -2.25 -51.49 4.58
C MET A 145 -2.99 -52.62 3.88
N ASP A 146 -3.65 -52.34 2.75
CA ASP A 146 -4.35 -53.34 1.94
C ASP A 146 -3.38 -54.39 1.39
N ILE A 147 -2.23 -53.95 0.86
CA ILE A 147 -1.18 -54.85 0.37
C ILE A 147 -0.68 -55.76 1.51
N CYS A 148 -0.32 -55.18 2.66
CA CYS A 148 0.19 -55.94 3.80
C CYS A 148 -0.86 -56.95 4.34
N ASN A 149 -2.13 -56.56 4.37
CA ASN A 149 -3.22 -57.43 4.79
C ASN A 149 -3.42 -58.58 3.81
N ASN A 150 -3.37 -58.30 2.50
CA ASN A 150 -3.55 -59.32 1.47
C ASN A 150 -2.39 -60.33 1.47
N GLU A 151 -1.14 -59.86 1.53
CA GLU A 151 0.05 -60.71 1.68
C GLU A 151 -0.05 -61.60 2.94
N ARG A 152 -0.53 -61.04 4.06
CA ARG A 152 -0.73 -61.80 5.30
C ARG A 152 -1.82 -62.86 5.16
N PHE A 153 -2.88 -62.55 4.42
CA PHE A 153 -3.97 -63.48 4.15
C PHE A 153 -3.51 -64.64 3.25
N ASP A 154 -2.75 -64.33 2.20
CA ASP A 154 -2.18 -65.31 1.28
C ASP A 154 -1.18 -66.24 1.98
N ASN A 155 -0.30 -65.69 2.82
CA ASN A 155 0.64 -66.49 3.62
C ASN A 155 -0.10 -67.45 4.57
N ARG A 156 -1.16 -67.00 5.25
CA ARG A 156 -2.00 -67.87 6.10
C ARG A 156 -2.73 -68.95 5.29
N ALA A 157 -3.19 -68.63 4.08
CA ALA A 157 -3.86 -69.57 3.21
C ALA A 157 -2.88 -70.66 2.72
N ASN A 158 -1.66 -70.27 2.34
CA ASN A 158 -0.60 -71.20 1.96
C ASN A 158 -0.21 -72.14 3.10
N GLU A 159 0.05 -71.62 4.32
CA GLU A 159 0.34 -72.46 5.48
C GLU A 159 -0.75 -73.50 5.74
N ARG A 160 -2.03 -73.09 5.66
CA ARG A 160 -3.16 -74.03 5.82
C ARG A 160 -3.20 -75.11 4.74
N ASN A 161 -2.84 -74.77 3.51
CA ASN A 161 -2.82 -75.73 2.40
C ASN A 161 -1.63 -76.69 2.52
N ASP A 162 -0.47 -76.21 2.95
CA ASP A 162 0.72 -77.03 3.17
C ASP A 162 0.53 -78.05 4.30
N ILE A 163 -0.04 -77.63 5.43
CA ILE A 163 -0.39 -78.55 6.54
C ILE A 163 -1.34 -79.64 6.03
N ARG A 164 -2.40 -79.25 5.32
CA ARG A 164 -3.41 -80.19 4.79
C ARG A 164 -2.82 -81.16 3.78
N ASN A 165 -1.91 -80.70 2.92
CA ASN A 165 -1.20 -81.56 1.98
C ASN A 165 -0.30 -82.55 2.72
N ASN A 166 0.47 -82.08 3.71
CA ASN A 166 1.38 -82.92 4.49
C ASN A 166 0.63 -84.03 5.25
N GLU A 167 -0.51 -83.71 5.88
CA GLU A 167 -1.40 -84.71 6.48
C GLU A 167 -1.90 -85.74 5.46
N ARG A 168 -2.25 -85.29 4.24
CA ARG A 168 -2.71 -86.18 3.16
C ARG A 168 -1.61 -87.13 2.66
N PHE A 169 -0.37 -86.66 2.55
CA PHE A 169 0.77 -87.47 2.15
C PHE A 169 1.21 -88.45 3.24
N GLY A 170 1.21 -88.02 4.51
CA GLY A 170 1.49 -88.89 5.65
C GLY A 170 0.50 -90.06 5.74
N ASN A 171 -0.79 -89.79 5.54
CA ASN A 171 -1.84 -90.81 5.59
C ASN A 171 -1.74 -91.81 4.41
N ARG A 172 -1.30 -91.38 3.22
CA ARG A 172 -1.00 -92.30 2.10
C ARG A 172 0.19 -93.22 2.37
N ASN A 173 1.24 -92.71 3.01
CA ASN A 173 2.42 -93.51 3.33
C ASN A 173 2.16 -94.55 4.43
N ASN A 174 1.24 -94.27 5.36
CA ASN A 174 0.84 -95.24 6.38
C ASN A 174 0.00 -96.37 5.79
N ASN A 175 -0.92 -96.08 4.87
CA ASN A 175 -1.75 -97.08 4.17
C ASN A 175 -0.95 -98.08 3.29
N ILE A 176 0.32 -97.79 2.99
CA ILE A 176 1.20 -98.68 2.20
C ILE A 176 1.98 -99.64 3.12
N ARG A 177 2.10 -99.34 4.43
CA ARG A 177 2.86 -100.16 5.39
C ARG A 177 2.06 -101.30 6.01
N ASP A 178 0.75 -101.34 5.85
CA ASP A 178 -0.13 -102.36 6.42
C ASP A 178 -0.30 -103.63 5.54
N TYR A 179 0.56 -103.80 4.53
CA TYR A 179 0.51 -104.90 3.56
C TYR A 179 1.75 -105.82 3.59
N TYR A 180 2.40 -106.04 4.73
CA TYR A 180 3.37 -107.13 4.93
C TYR A 180 3.48 -107.55 6.39
#